data_AF-A0A7W7KIA1-F1
#
_entry.id   AF-A0A7W7KIA1-F1
#
_cell.length_a   1.000
_cell.length_b   1.000
_cell.length_c   1.000
_cell.angle_alpha   90.00
_cell.angle_beta   90.00
_cell.angle_gamma   90.00
#
_symmetry.space_group_name_H-M   'P 1'
#
loop_
_entity.id
_entity.type
_entity.pdbx_description
1 polymer ?
#
loop_
_entity_poly.entity_id
_entity_poly.type
_entity_poly.pdbx_seq_one_letter_code
_entity_poly.pdbx_strand_id
1 'polypeptide(L)' 'MQSIQLTVEHIHDVDGNPLMLIDGLPRLGAELDPDQAQALGRQLIQAAINSRQGERGTIQYPVEG' A
#
# COMPACT_ATOMS: atom_id res chain seq x y z
N MET A 1 0.48 20.55 0.44
CA MET A 1 0.62 19.41 -0.51
C MET A 1 -0.20 18.26 0.05
N GLN A 2 -0.93 17.52 -0.79
CA GLN A 2 -1.80 16.45 -0.31
C GLN A 2 -0.98 15.19 -0.12
N SER A 3 -1.07 14.58 1.07
CA SER A 3 -0.37 13.35 1.40
C SER A 3 -1.02 12.14 0.70
N ILE A 4 -0.20 11.23 0.19
CA ILE A 4 -0.69 9.94 -0.33
C ILE A 4 -0.79 8.96 0.84
N GLN A 5 -1.96 8.33 0.97
CA GLN A 5 -2.22 7.30 1.97
C GLN A 5 -2.80 6.07 1.27
N LEU A 6 -2.20 4.89 1.51
CA LEU A 6 -2.71 3.62 1.01
C LEU A 6 -3.62 2.94 2.02
N THR A 7 -4.68 2.35 1.49
CA THR A 7 -5.50 1.35 2.18
C THR A 7 -5.26 0.02 1.49
N VAL A 8 -4.80 -0.99 2.20
CA VAL A 8 -4.50 -2.30 1.61
C VAL A 8 -5.32 -3.37 2.31
N GLU A 9 -6.02 -4.19 1.54
CA GLU A 9 -6.60 -5.43 2.04
C GLU A 9 -5.60 -6.56 1.83
N HIS A 10 -5.16 -7.18 2.93
CA HIS A 10 -4.32 -8.36 2.92
C HIS A 10 -5.20 -9.61 2.85
N ILE A 11 -5.11 -10.31 1.73
CA ILE A 11 -5.89 -11.50 1.43
C ILE A 11 -4.95 -12.65 1.05
N HIS A 12 -5.47 -13.86 0.97
CA HIS A 12 -4.74 -14.99 0.38
C HIS A 12 -5.42 -15.43 -0.90
N ASP A 13 -4.63 -15.93 -1.85
CA ASP A 13 -5.18 -16.63 -3.01
C ASP A 13 -5.72 -18.02 -2.65
N VAL A 14 -6.21 -18.74 -3.66
CA VAL A 14 -6.74 -20.10 -3.51
C VAL A 14 -5.70 -21.13 -3.04
N ASP A 15 -4.42 -20.84 -3.27
CA ASP A 15 -3.28 -21.68 -2.87
C ASP A 15 -2.70 -21.26 -1.50
N GLY A 16 -3.27 -20.22 -0.88
CA GLY A 16 -2.83 -19.69 0.40
C GLY A 16 -1.65 -18.71 0.32
N ASN A 17 -1.25 -18.28 -0.89
CA ASN A 17 -0.20 -17.27 -1.05
C ASN A 17 -0.72 -15.88 -0.66
N PRO A 18 0.10 -15.05 0.00
CA PRO A 18 -0.30 -13.70 0.35
C PRO A 18 -0.47 -12.83 -0.90
N LEU A 19 -1.62 -12.16 -0.97
CA LEU A 19 -1.98 -11.16 -1.96
C LEU A 19 -2.34 -9.85 -1.26
N MET A 20 -2.23 -8.75 -2.00
CA MET A 20 -2.61 -7.43 -1.54
C MET A 20 -3.54 -6.79 -2.57
N LEU A 21 -4.73 -6.40 -2.12
CA LEU A 21 -5.60 -5.51 -2.88
C LEU A 21 -5.35 -4.09 -2.39
N ILE A 22 -4.80 -3.25 -3.27
CA ILE A 22 -4.42 -1.89 -2.92
C ILE A 22 -5.52 -0.93 -3.36
N ASP A 23 -6.15 -0.30 -2.38
CA ASP A 23 -7.10 0.80 -2.56
C ASP A 23 -6.42 2.15 -2.23
N GLY A 24 -6.81 3.21 -2.92
CA GLY A 24 -6.20 4.53 -2.75
C GLY A 24 -4.90 4.76 -3.53
N LEU A 25 -4.53 3.88 -4.48
CA LEU A 25 -3.49 4.22 -5.44
C LEU A 25 -3.93 5.44 -6.28
N PRO A 26 -3.02 6.40 -6.54
CA PRO A 26 -3.26 7.43 -7.54
C PRO A 26 -3.62 6.77 -8.87
N ARG A 27 -4.55 7.40 -9.61
CA ARG A 27 -5.00 6.89 -10.91
C ARG A 27 -3.80 6.65 -11.84
N LEU A 28 -3.90 5.69 -12.74
CA LEU A 28 -2.92 5.52 -13.84
C LEU A 28 -2.72 6.87 -14.56
N GLY A 29 -1.51 7.42 -14.48
CA GLY A 29 -1.17 8.74 -15.02
C GLY A 29 -1.20 9.90 -14.01
N ALA A 30 -1.32 9.64 -12.70
CA ALA A 30 -1.22 10.69 -11.70
C ALA A 30 0.17 11.35 -11.69
N GLU A 31 0.19 12.69 -11.70
CA GLU A 31 1.39 13.47 -11.47
C GLU A 31 1.71 13.46 -9.97
N LEU A 32 2.84 12.85 -9.61
CA LEU A 32 3.37 12.85 -8.26
C LEU A 32 4.65 13.66 -8.23
N ASP A 33 4.79 14.53 -7.24
CA ASP A 33 6.09 15.09 -6.94
C ASP A 33 7.04 14.01 -6.34
N PRO A 34 8.36 14.25 -6.29
CA PRO A 34 9.30 13.27 -5.78
C PRO A 34 9.04 12.81 -4.33
N ASP A 35 8.56 13.69 -3.45
CA ASP A 35 8.31 13.37 -2.04
C ASP A 35 7.07 12.48 -1.91
N GLN A 36 6.02 12.76 -2.69
CA GLN A 36 4.84 11.92 -2.82
C GLN A 36 5.18 10.53 -3.37
N ALA A 37 6.03 10.45 -4.39
CA ALA A 37 6.48 9.18 -4.96
C ALA A 37 7.27 8.36 -3.92
N GLN A 38 8.14 9.00 -3.14
CA GLN A 38 8.86 8.33 -2.06
C GLN A 38 7.94 7.85 -0.93
N ALA A 39 6.98 8.68 -0.51
CA ALA A 39 6.02 8.30 0.53
C ALA A 39 5.16 7.10 0.11
N LEU A 40 4.70 7.08 -1.15
CA LEU A 40 3.98 5.94 -1.73
C LEU A 40 4.86 4.68 -1.73
N GLY A 41 6.12 4.80 -2.17
CA GLY A 41 7.09 3.70 -2.17
C GLY A 41 7.31 3.09 -0.79
N ARG A 42 7.46 3.92 0.26
CA ARG A 42 7.61 3.44 1.64
C ARG A 42 6.40 2.64 2.11
N GLN A 43 5.19 3.13 1.84
CA GLN A 43 3.96 2.44 2.22
C GLN A 43 3.80 1.10 1.49
N LEU A 44 4.11 1.03 0.19
CA LEU A 44 4.08 -0.23 -0.58
C LEU A 44 5.08 -1.27 -0.04
N ILE A 45 6.28 -0.83 0.33
CA ILE A 45 7.29 -1.71 0.93
C ILE A 45 6.77 -2.28 2.26
N GLN A 46 6.21 -1.42 3.12
CA GLN A 46 5.67 -1.87 4.41
C GLN A 46 4.47 -2.81 4.24
N ALA A 47 3.60 -2.55 3.26
CA ALA A 47 2.50 -3.45 2.94
C ALA A 47 2.98 -4.84 2.53
N ALA A 48 3.98 -4.91 1.66
CA ALA A 48 4.57 -6.18 1.25
C ALA A 48 5.18 -6.96 2.43
N ILE A 49 5.84 -6.26 3.37
CA ILE A 49 6.40 -6.86 4.58
C ILE A 49 5.27 -7.46 5.44
N ASN A 50 4.23 -6.67 5.75
CA ASN A 50 3.10 -7.10 6.57
C ASN A 50 2.40 -8.32 5.95
N SER A 51 2.16 -8.30 4.64
CA SER A 51 1.52 -9.40 3.93
C SER A 51 2.33 -10.70 4.04
N ARG A 52 3.67 -10.62 3.96
CA ARG A 52 4.56 -11.79 4.12
C ARG A 52 4.62 -12.29 5.56
N GLN A 53 4.40 -11.41 6.55
CA GLN A 53 4.32 -11.77 7.96
C GLN A 53 2.97 -12.41 8.33
N GLY A 54 2.01 -12.44 7.40
CA GLY A 54 0.71 -13.08 7.58
C GLY A 54 -0.36 -12.14 8.13
N GLU A 55 -0.15 -10.82 8.07
CA GLU A 55 -1.20 -9.84 8.35
C GLU A 55 -2.40 -10.04 7.41
N ARG A 56 -3.60 -9.72 7.91
CA ARG A 56 -4.87 -9.96 7.21
C ARG A 56 -5.85 -8.81 7.37
N GLY A 57 -6.76 -8.70 6.40
CA GLY A 57 -7.80 -7.70 6.41
C GLY A 57 -7.30 -6.33 5.98
N THR A 58 -8.14 -5.32 6.17
CA THR A 58 -7.88 -3.96 5.71
C THR A 58 -6.98 -3.19 6.67
N ILE A 59 -5.84 -2.72 6.18
CA ILE A 59 -4.88 -1.90 6.90
C ILE A 59 -4.71 -0.57 6.17
N GLN A 60 -4.80 0.52 6.93
CA GLN A 60 -4.47 1.85 6.42
C GLN A 60 -3.04 2.18 6.82
N TYR A 61 -2.17 2.41 5.82
CA TYR A 61 -0.77 2.75 6.08
C TYR A 61 -0.64 4.22 6.45
N PRO A 62 0.22 4.57 7.42
CA PRO A 62 0.39 5.95 7.83
C PRO A 62 1.11 6.76 6.74
N VAL A 63 0.73 8.04 6.65
CA VAL A 63 1.53 9.01 5.91
C VAL A 63 2.61 9.50 6.85
N GLU A 64 3.85 9.09 6.62
CA GLU A 64 4.99 9.75 7.27
C GLU A 64 5.17 11.12 6.61
N GLY A 65 5.00 12.18 7.41
CA GLY A 65 5.14 13.59 7.01
C GLY A 65 6.58 14.08 7.06
#